data_AF-A0A1N7KR63-F1
#
_entry.id   AF-A0A1N7KR63-F1
#
_cell.length_a   1.000
_cell.length_b   1.000
_cell.length_c   1.000
_cell.angle_alpha   90.00
_cell.angle_beta   90.00
_cell.angle_gamma   90.00
#
_symmetry.space_group_name_H-M   'P 1'
#
loop_
_entity.id
_entity.type
_entity.pdbx_description
1 polymer ?
#
loop_
_entity_poly.entity_id
_entity_poly.type
_entity_poly.pdbx_seq_one_letter_code
_entity_poly.pdbx_strand_id
1 'polypeptide(L)' 'MMTAPFRRRSNGTGWEPATAKGWAIMLGFVVLVVAPSLGPGWLDAGWALAGFFAYVAVLTAGFLLLCHRLSA' A
#
# COMPACT_ATOMS: atom_id res chain seq x y z
N MET A 1 23.98 12.72 1.93
CA MET A 1 23.20 11.73 2.69
C MET A 1 21.83 11.63 2.02
N MET A 2 21.55 10.56 1.27
CA MET A 2 20.22 10.36 0.68
C MET A 2 19.27 9.92 1.79
N THR A 3 18.22 10.70 2.05
CA THR A 3 17.21 10.38 3.06
C THR A 3 16.37 9.21 2.57
N ALA A 4 16.28 8.15 3.37
CA ALA A 4 15.43 6.99 3.06
C ALA A 4 13.97 7.45 2.88
N PRO A 5 13.25 6.97 1.84
CA PRO A 5 11.89 7.42 1.58
C PRO A 5 10.89 7.05 2.67
N PHE A 6 11.15 5.97 3.41
CA PHE A 6 10.36 5.56 4.56
C PHE A 6 11.24 5.49 5.80
N ARG A 7 10.68 5.91 6.93
CA ARG A 7 11.30 5.77 8.25
C ARG A 7 10.47 4.84 9.10
N ARG A 8 11.11 3.86 9.74
CA ARG A 8 10.44 3.01 10.73
C ARG A 8 10.07 3.86 11.95
N ARG A 9 8.84 3.79 12.42
CA ARG A 9 8.41 4.50 13.64
C ARG A 9 9.13 3.92 14.86
N SER A 10 9.61 4.78 15.75
CA SER A 10 10.38 4.36 16.93
C SER A 10 9.56 3.54 17.93
N ASN A 11 8.24 3.77 18.00
CA ASN A 11 7.35 3.15 18.99
C ASN A 11 6.33 2.19 18.37
N GLY A 12 6.60 1.59 17.19
CA GLY A 12 5.64 0.67 16.60
C GLY A 12 6.14 -0.15 15.41
N THR A 13 5.28 -1.03 14.91
CA THR A 13 5.50 -1.90 13.75
C THR A 13 5.23 -1.21 12.40
N GLY A 14 5.15 0.13 12.38
CA GLY A 14 4.77 0.91 11.20
C GLY A 14 5.92 1.71 10.58
N TRP A 15 5.72 2.12 9.33
CA TRP A 15 6.59 3.04 8.60
C TRP A 15 5.84 4.35 8.32
N GLU A 16 6.56 5.46 8.39
CA GLU A 16 6.06 6.77 7.98
C GLU A 16 6.86 7.29 6.77
N PRO A 17 6.19 7.94 5.80
CA PRO A 17 6.87 8.55 4.67
C PRO A 17 7.72 9.73 5.16
N ALA A 18 9.03 9.67 4.92
CA ALA A 18 9.99 10.69 5.33
C ALA A 18 10.37 11.65 4.19
N THR A 19 10.00 11.33 2.95
CA THR A 19 10.30 12.13 1.76
C THR A 19 9.09 12.24 0.83
N ALA A 20 9.13 13.21 -0.11
CA ALA A 20 8.12 13.34 -1.15
C ALA A 20 7.95 12.04 -1.97
N LYS A 21 9.03 11.28 -2.18
CA LYS A 21 8.98 9.97 -2.84
C LYS A 21 8.22 8.93 -2.01
N GLY A 22 8.42 8.91 -0.68
CA GLY A 22 7.65 8.05 0.22
C GLY A 22 6.16 8.37 0.21
N TRP A 23 5.82 9.67 0.20
CA TRP A 23 4.43 10.13 0.07
C TRP A 23 3.79 9.73 -1.26
N ALA A 24 4.52 9.85 -2.38
CA ALA A 24 4.03 9.42 -3.69
C ALA A 24 3.73 7.91 -3.76
N ILE A 25 4.60 7.08 -3.16
CA ILE A 25 4.40 5.63 -3.07
C ILE A 25 3.18 5.30 -2.20
N MET A 26 3.01 5.96 -1.05
CA MET A 26 1.87 5.77 -0.17
C MET A 26 0.55 6.15 -0.84
N LEU A 27 0.52 7.30 -1.53
CA LEU A 27 -0.65 7.73 -2.31
C LEU A 27 -0.95 6.74 -3.44
N GLY A 28 0.06 6.26 -4.15
CA GLY A 28 -0.10 5.23 -5.19
C GLY A 28 -0.72 3.93 -4.64
N PHE A 29 -0.28 3.48 -3.47
CA PHE A 29 -0.88 2.32 -2.79
C PHE A 29 -2.36 2.58 -2.44
N VAL A 30 -2.70 3.73 -1.85
CA VAL A 30 -4.08 4.08 -1.52
C VAL A 30 -4.96 4.10 -2.77
N VAL A 31 -4.48 4.71 -3.86
CA VAL A 31 -5.20 4.75 -5.13
C VAL A 31 -5.42 3.34 -5.67
N LEU A 32 -4.41 2.47 -5.65
CA LEU A 32 -4.56 1.08 -6.10
C LEU A 32 -5.58 0.30 -5.28
N VAL A 33 -5.63 0.49 -3.96
CA VAL A 33 -6.61 -0.17 -3.08
C VAL A 33 -8.03 0.35 -3.32
N VAL A 34 -8.19 1.66 -3.54
CA VAL A 34 -9.51 2.32 -3.64
C VAL A 34 -10.07 2.30 -5.06
N ALA A 35 -9.24 2.31 -6.10
CA ALA A 35 -9.69 2.35 -7.50
C ALA A 35 -10.69 1.24 -7.87
N PRO A 36 -10.53 -0.03 -7.42
CA PRO A 36 -11.51 -1.08 -7.68
C PRO A 36 -12.88 -0.82 -7.04
N SER A 37 -12.93 -0.04 -5.94
CA SER A 37 -14.17 0.32 -5.24
C SER A 37 -14.95 1.46 -5.92
N LEU A 38 -14.34 2.16 -6.87
CA LEU A 38 -14.96 3.27 -7.62
C LEU A 38 -15.48 2.83 -9.01
N GLY A 39 -15.20 1.59 -9.43
CA GLY A 39 -15.61 1.06 -10.72
C GLY A 39 -17.05 0.53 -10.70
N PRO A 40 -17.88 0.82 -11.73
CA PRO A 40 -19.23 0.27 -11.81
C PRO A 40 -19.16 -1.23 -12.12
N GLY A 41 -19.61 -2.09 -11.20
CA GLY A 41 -20.00 -3.48 -11.51
C GLY A 41 -19.00 -4.61 -11.19
N TRP A 42 -17.90 -4.35 -10.48
CA TRP A 42 -16.91 -5.42 -10.16
C TRP A 42 -17.33 -6.30 -8.97
N LEU A 43 -18.30 -5.88 -8.17
CA LEU A 43 -18.74 -6.57 -6.94
C LEU A 43 -19.98 -7.47 -7.13
N ASP A 44 -20.51 -7.60 -8.35
CA ASP A 44 -21.78 -8.30 -8.60
C ASP A 44 -21.68 -9.84 -8.63
N ALA A 45 -20.48 -10.41 -8.48
CA ALA A 45 -20.28 -11.85 -8.38
C ALA A 45 -19.79 -12.22 -6.96
N GLY A 46 -20.40 -13.23 -6.33
CA GLY A 46 -19.99 -13.68 -4.98
C GLY A 46 -18.49 -14.06 -4.85
N TRP A 47 -17.85 -14.43 -5.97
CA TRP A 47 -16.39 -14.70 -6.05
C TRP A 47 -15.53 -13.42 -6.14
N ALA A 48 -16.10 -12.30 -6.55
CA ALA A 48 -15.41 -11.03 -6.69
C ALA A 48 -14.96 -10.46 -5.33
N LEU A 49 -15.69 -10.76 -4.25
CA LEU A 49 -15.32 -10.33 -2.91
C LEU A 49 -14.05 -11.03 -2.41
N ALA A 50 -13.95 -12.35 -2.63
CA ALA A 50 -12.73 -13.11 -2.29
C ALA A 50 -11.53 -12.64 -3.13
N GLY A 51 -11.75 -12.40 -4.43
CA GLY A 51 -10.74 -11.81 -5.32
C GLY A 51 -10.29 -10.42 -4.87
N PHE A 52 -11.21 -9.58 -4.39
CA PHE A 52 -10.90 -8.26 -3.84
C PHE A 52 -10.05 -8.35 -2.57
N PHE A 53 -10.40 -9.23 -1.62
CA PHE A 53 -9.59 -9.42 -0.42
C PHE A 53 -8.20 -9.99 -0.74
N ALA A 54 -8.10 -10.93 -1.67
CA ALA A 54 -6.81 -11.45 -2.14
C ALA A 54 -5.96 -10.35 -2.78
N TYR A 55 -6.57 -9.50 -3.62
CA TYR A 55 -5.92 -8.34 -4.23
C TYR A 55 -5.40 -7.36 -3.18
N VAL A 56 -6.23 -6.97 -2.21
CA VAL A 56 -5.82 -6.07 -1.11
C VAL A 56 -4.69 -6.69 -0.28
N ALA A 57 -4.76 -7.99 0.00
CA ALA A 57 -3.71 -8.69 0.76
C ALA A 57 -2.36 -8.70 0.00
N VAL A 58 -2.37 -8.96 -1.31
CA VAL A 58 -1.17 -8.94 -2.14
C VAL A 58 -0.58 -7.53 -2.22
N LEU A 59 -1.41 -6.50 -2.45
CA LEU A 59 -0.95 -5.11 -2.45
C LEU A 59 -0.35 -4.71 -1.09
N THR A 60 -1.01 -5.11 0.00
CA THR A 60 -0.54 -4.80 1.36
C THR A 60 0.80 -5.48 1.62
N ALA A 61 0.95 -6.77 1.30
CA ALA A 61 2.22 -7.47 1.44
C ALA A 61 3.32 -6.84 0.59
N GLY A 62 3.03 -6.50 -0.66
CA GLY A 62 3.96 -5.81 -1.57
C GLY A 62 4.39 -4.44 -1.03
N PHE A 63 3.44 -3.64 -0.51
CA PHE A 63 3.72 -2.35 0.11
C PHE A 63 4.60 -2.50 1.36
N LEU A 64 4.32 -3.47 2.23
CA LEU A 64 5.13 -3.75 3.41
C LEU A 64 6.57 -4.16 3.04
N LEU A 65 6.73 -5.03 2.04
CA LEU A 65 8.05 -5.41 1.52
C LEU A 65 8.80 -4.20 0.94
N LEU A 66 8.10 -3.35 0.21
CA LEU A 66 8.68 -2.13 -0.35
C LEU A 66 9.12 -1.17 0.75
N CYS A 67 8.27 -0.92 1.75
CA CYS A 67 8.60 -0.11 2.93
C CYS A 67 9.83 -0.66 3.65
N HIS A 68 9.90 -1.98 3.87
CA HIS A 68 11.06 -2.62 4.49
C HIS A 68 12.35 -2.45 3.67
N ARG A 69 12.27 -2.61 2.34
CA ARG A 69 13.44 -2.43 1.45
C ARG A 69 13.90 -0.98 1.35
N LEU A 70 12.98 -0.03 1.48
CA LEU A 70 13.22 1.41 1.32
C LEU A 70 13.48 2.14 2.64
N SER A 71 13.45 1.43 3.77
CA SER A 71 13.79 1.97 5.10
C SER A 71 15.13 1.45 5.64
N ALA A 72 15.79 0.53 4.92
CA ALA A 72 17.17 0.12 5.12
C ALA A 72 18.14 1.11 4.45
#